data_AF-A0A919XKU0-F1
#
_entry.id   AF-A0A919XKU0-F1
#
_cell.length_a   1.000
_cell.length_b   1.000
_cell.length_c   1.000
_cell.angle_alpha   90.00
_cell.angle_beta   90.00
_cell.angle_gamma   90.00
#
_symmetry.space_group_name_H-M   'P 1'
#
loop_
_entity.id
_entity.type
_entity.pdbx_description
1 polymer ?
#
loop_
_entity_poly.entity_id
_entity_poly.type
_entity_poly.pdbx_seq_one_letter_code
_entity_poly.pdbx_strand_id
1 'polypeptide(L)'
;MGVLKLKEFNDALGPKEEVIREGLKTVRKIARRYRPICYAKGIDIEDLISEGTIGLLLAYDRFDPQRRGVNFISYAYPYIKGHMVDFIQEKSPIIRLPQNLGRIVYHIFKNNLDGQSRNQVAEHLGISLEKAAEVTELSRLQTIKSLNQSVISSFDESGSELLDFIKSHDDLSEIFVTQFMNTLNPKEQEALSLLMQGFREYEIARRMSIFREEVAEMVQELQKKVALHFGIERGSEGEGLQKKFNVTKEQYMDLRAKGFTDARIAERFGMGDSALYKRKKTWGLVESKVTKKEKAERSATSSEINQEAGILRSKLADVEMKLSQLESENRLLWDMVKLLKGV
;
A
#
# COMPACT_ATOMS: atom_id res chain seq x y z
N MET A 1 -23.96 -27.29 -13.52
CA MET A 1 -24.77 -26.74 -12.41
C MET A 1 -26.21 -27.18 -12.61
N GLY A 2 -26.78 -27.95 -11.68
CA GLY A 2 -28.21 -28.26 -11.73
C GLY A 2 -29.01 -26.99 -11.48
N VAL A 3 -29.91 -26.63 -12.39
CA VAL A 3 -30.83 -25.50 -12.20
C VAL A 3 -31.67 -25.83 -10.98
N LEU A 4 -31.54 -25.04 -9.91
CA LEU A 4 -32.41 -25.12 -8.73
C LEU A 4 -33.84 -24.85 -9.18
N LYS A 5 -34.64 -25.92 -9.36
CA LYS A 5 -36.07 -25.81 -9.60
C LYS A 5 -36.74 -25.45 -8.28
N LEU A 6 -37.11 -24.19 -8.15
CA LEU A 6 -37.84 -23.66 -7.00
C LEU A 6 -39.34 -23.79 -7.24
N LYS A 7 -40.12 -23.99 -6.18
CA LYS A 7 -41.59 -24.00 -6.26
C LYS A 7 -42.11 -22.63 -6.68
N GLU A 8 -43.03 -22.59 -7.64
CA GLU A 8 -43.76 -21.37 -8.03
C GLU A 8 -44.90 -21.03 -7.06
N PHE A 9 -45.39 -22.04 -6.33
CA PHE A 9 -46.49 -21.92 -5.38
C PHE A 9 -46.21 -22.74 -4.12
N ASN A 10 -46.56 -22.20 -2.97
CA ASN A 10 -46.46 -22.85 -1.67
C ASN A 10 -47.83 -22.81 -1.02
N ASP A 11 -48.39 -23.98 -0.71
CA ASP A 11 -49.76 -24.14 -0.20
C ASP A 11 -50.05 -23.29 1.05
N ALA A 12 -49.02 -22.96 1.82
CA ALA A 12 -49.14 -22.16 3.03
C ALA A 12 -48.94 -20.65 2.84
N LEU A 13 -48.25 -20.23 1.78
CA LEU A 13 -47.85 -18.83 1.58
C LEU A 13 -48.48 -18.20 0.34
N GLY A 14 -49.03 -19.01 -0.57
CA GLY A 14 -49.54 -18.55 -1.85
C GLY A 14 -48.45 -18.39 -2.92
N PRO A 15 -48.65 -17.54 -3.94
CA PRO A 15 -47.74 -17.38 -5.07
C PRO A 15 -46.38 -16.83 -4.66
N LYS A 16 -45.31 -17.36 -5.25
CA LYS A 16 -43.92 -16.97 -4.94
C LYS A 16 -43.69 -15.47 -5.11
N GLU A 17 -44.10 -14.89 -6.24
CA GLU A 17 -43.81 -13.50 -6.57
C GLU A 17 -44.37 -12.49 -5.56
N GLU A 18 -45.59 -12.71 -5.08
CA GLU A 18 -46.24 -11.83 -4.12
C GLU A 18 -45.50 -11.84 -2.78
N VAL A 19 -45.21 -13.03 -2.27
CA VAL A 19 -44.53 -13.23 -1.00
C VAL A 19 -43.11 -12.65 -1.02
N ILE A 20 -42.38 -12.87 -2.12
CA ILE A 20 -41.03 -12.29 -2.28
C ILE A 20 -41.12 -10.77 -2.34
N ARG A 21 -42.05 -10.19 -3.12
CA ARG A 21 -42.23 -8.74 -3.27
C ARG A 21 -42.52 -8.07 -1.93
N GLU A 22 -43.35 -8.67 -1.09
CA GLU A 22 -43.61 -8.18 0.27
C GLU A 22 -42.37 -8.31 1.17
N GLY A 23 -41.67 -9.44 1.10
CA GLY A 23 -40.46 -9.71 1.87
C GLY A 23 -39.27 -8.81 1.55
N LEU A 24 -39.22 -8.20 0.36
CA LEU A 24 -38.13 -7.30 -0.06
C LEU A 24 -37.91 -6.13 0.92
N LYS A 25 -38.97 -5.59 1.54
CA LYS A 25 -38.83 -4.51 2.54
C LYS A 25 -38.01 -4.98 3.75
N THR A 26 -38.24 -6.22 4.18
CA THR A 26 -37.51 -6.86 5.28
C THR A 26 -36.06 -7.14 4.90
N VAL A 27 -35.82 -7.66 3.68
CA VAL A 27 -34.47 -7.89 3.15
C VAL A 27 -33.66 -6.58 3.15
N ARG A 28 -34.23 -5.50 2.59
CA ARG A 28 -33.58 -4.17 2.59
C ARG A 28 -33.29 -3.66 4.01
N LYS A 29 -34.21 -3.87 4.96
CA LYS A 29 -34.02 -3.49 6.37
C LYS A 29 -32.85 -4.25 7.01
N ILE A 30 -32.69 -5.54 6.70
CA ILE A 30 -31.58 -6.37 7.17
C ILE A 30 -30.27 -5.91 6.52
N ALA A 31 -30.25 -5.73 5.19
CA ALA A 31 -29.07 -5.28 4.44
C ALA A 31 -28.50 -3.95 4.94
N ARG A 32 -29.37 -2.99 5.30
CA ARG A 32 -28.94 -1.69 5.89
C ARG A 32 -28.06 -1.84 7.13
N ARG A 33 -28.24 -2.89 7.94
CA ARG A 33 -27.41 -3.15 9.12
C ARG A 33 -25.98 -3.55 8.76
N TYR A 34 -25.74 -4.03 7.55
CA TYR A 34 -24.42 -4.42 7.05
C TYR A 34 -23.76 -3.35 6.18
N ARG A 35 -24.44 -2.20 5.95
CA ARG A 35 -23.92 -1.10 5.12
C ARG A 35 -22.50 -0.62 5.51
N PRO A 36 -22.15 -0.46 6.80
CA PRO A 36 -20.79 -0.05 7.17
C PRO A 36 -19.72 -1.05 6.71
N ILE A 37 -20.04 -2.34 6.79
CA ILE A 37 -19.16 -3.45 6.39
C ILE A 37 -19.03 -3.47 4.86
N CYS A 38 -20.14 -3.31 4.14
CA CYS A 38 -20.14 -3.24 2.68
C CYS A 38 -19.32 -2.06 2.15
N TYR A 39 -19.50 -0.87 2.73
CA TYR A 39 -18.73 0.33 2.34
C TYR A 39 -17.23 0.14 2.58
N ALA A 40 -16.85 -0.38 3.75
CA ALA A 40 -15.45 -0.67 4.07
C ALA A 40 -14.82 -1.71 3.13
N LYS A 41 -15.63 -2.55 2.48
CA LYS A 41 -15.18 -3.68 1.66
C LYS A 41 -15.49 -3.51 0.16
N GLY A 42 -15.97 -2.33 -0.25
CA GLY A 42 -16.29 -2.04 -1.66
C GLY A 42 -17.43 -2.87 -2.25
N ILE A 43 -18.32 -3.41 -1.41
CA ILE A 43 -19.48 -4.19 -1.86
C ILE A 43 -20.66 -3.25 -2.07
N ASP A 44 -21.34 -3.37 -3.22
CA ASP A 44 -22.60 -2.67 -3.44
C ASP A 44 -23.70 -3.22 -2.53
N ILE A 45 -24.47 -2.32 -1.93
CA ILE A 45 -25.62 -2.68 -1.11
C ILE A 45 -26.72 -3.33 -1.96
N GLU A 46 -26.84 -2.99 -3.24
CA GLU A 46 -27.80 -3.62 -4.15
C GLU A 46 -27.47 -5.09 -4.41
N ASP A 47 -26.18 -5.43 -4.54
CA ASP A 47 -25.72 -6.81 -4.63
C ASP A 47 -26.07 -7.59 -3.35
N LEU A 48 -25.85 -6.98 -2.19
CA LEU A 48 -26.21 -7.60 -0.91
C LEU A 48 -27.72 -7.85 -0.77
N ILE A 49 -28.54 -6.92 -1.26
CA ILE A 49 -30.00 -7.07 -1.28
C ILE A 49 -30.40 -8.22 -2.21
N SER A 50 -29.76 -8.33 -3.37
CA SER A 50 -30.00 -9.39 -4.35
C SER A 50 -29.69 -10.76 -3.75
N GLU A 51 -28.54 -10.90 -3.10
CA GLU A 51 -28.19 -12.14 -2.41
C GLU A 51 -29.13 -12.46 -1.24
N GLY A 52 -29.49 -11.45 -0.45
CA GLY A 52 -30.49 -11.61 0.61
C GLY A 52 -31.84 -12.07 0.09
N THR A 53 -32.19 -11.67 -1.14
CA THR A 53 -33.41 -12.10 -1.83
C THR A 53 -33.32 -13.57 -2.25
N ILE A 54 -32.14 -14.07 -2.63
CA ILE A 54 -31.89 -15.51 -2.85
C ILE A 54 -32.13 -16.29 -1.55
N GLY A 55 -31.63 -15.78 -0.41
CA GLY A 55 -31.90 -16.39 0.90
C GLY A 55 -33.39 -16.43 1.26
N LEU A 56 -34.14 -15.36 0.95
CA LEU A 56 -35.60 -15.32 1.12
C LEU A 56 -36.31 -16.35 0.22
N LEU A 57 -35.85 -16.50 -1.01
CA LEU A 57 -36.40 -17.45 -1.99
C LEU A 57 -36.22 -18.90 -1.55
N LEU A 58 -35.05 -19.23 -1.00
CA LEU A 58 -34.78 -20.55 -0.44
C LEU A 58 -35.58 -20.82 0.84
N ALA A 59 -35.85 -19.78 1.64
CA ALA A 59 -36.75 -19.90 2.78
C ALA A 59 -38.18 -20.19 2.33
N TYR A 60 -38.68 -19.50 1.29
CA TYR A 60 -40.01 -19.73 0.71
C TYR A 60 -40.19 -21.19 0.25
N ASP A 61 -39.21 -21.73 -0.48
CA ASP A 61 -39.28 -23.09 -1.02
C ASP A 61 -39.38 -24.18 0.06
N ARG A 62 -38.76 -23.92 1.22
CA ARG A 62 -38.63 -24.86 2.34
C ARG A 62 -39.61 -24.60 3.50
N PHE A 63 -40.41 -23.54 3.44
CA PHE A 63 -41.29 -23.18 4.54
C PHE A 63 -42.49 -24.14 4.63
N ASP A 64 -42.71 -24.66 5.84
CA ASP A 64 -43.85 -25.50 6.21
C ASP A 64 -44.38 -25.02 7.59
N PRO A 65 -45.55 -24.35 7.65
CA PRO A 65 -46.10 -23.82 8.91
C PRO A 65 -46.52 -24.90 9.89
N GLN A 66 -46.97 -26.06 9.39
CA GLN A 66 -47.54 -27.12 10.23
C GLN A 66 -46.48 -27.75 11.13
N ARG A 67 -45.20 -27.71 10.71
CA ARG A 67 -44.08 -28.31 11.45
C ARG A 67 -43.48 -27.40 12.52
N ARG A 68 -43.66 -26.08 12.43
CA ARG A 68 -42.87 -25.14 13.25
C ARG A 68 -43.64 -24.00 13.92
N GLY A 69 -44.93 -23.77 13.64
CA GLY A 69 -45.75 -22.79 14.38
C GLY A 69 -45.23 -21.35 14.39
N VAL A 70 -44.26 -21.01 13.52
CA VAL A 70 -43.61 -19.70 13.45
C VAL A 70 -44.00 -18.98 12.18
N ASN A 71 -44.13 -17.66 12.26
CA ASN A 71 -44.40 -16.85 11.07
C ASN A 71 -43.25 -16.94 10.05
N PHE A 72 -43.58 -16.75 8.77
CA PHE A 72 -42.64 -16.90 7.66
C PHE A 72 -41.43 -15.97 7.78
N ILE A 73 -41.63 -14.71 8.18
CA ILE A 73 -40.54 -13.74 8.28
C ILE A 73 -39.50 -14.15 9.33
N SER A 74 -39.94 -14.70 10.47
CA SER A 74 -39.05 -15.22 11.51
C SER A 74 -38.30 -16.45 11.03
N TYR A 75 -38.96 -17.30 10.23
CA TYR A 75 -38.33 -18.45 9.60
C TYR A 75 -37.30 -18.04 8.52
N ALA A 76 -37.59 -17.00 7.74
CA ALA A 76 -36.73 -16.54 6.64
C ALA A 76 -35.50 -15.76 7.13
N TYR A 77 -35.55 -15.13 8.31
CA TYR A 77 -34.48 -14.28 8.81
C TYR A 77 -33.09 -14.97 8.85
N PRO A 78 -32.93 -16.21 9.37
CA PRO A 78 -31.64 -16.91 9.34
C PRO A 78 -31.13 -17.19 7.94
N TYR A 79 -32.01 -17.48 6.97
CA TYR A 79 -31.62 -17.71 5.57
C TYR A 79 -31.15 -16.43 4.90
N ILE A 80 -31.92 -15.34 5.02
CA ILE A 80 -31.55 -14.03 4.48
C ILE A 80 -30.20 -13.59 5.04
N LYS A 81 -30.05 -13.66 6.37
CA LYS A 81 -28.82 -13.26 7.06
C LYS A 81 -27.63 -14.13 6.66
N GLY A 82 -27.81 -15.46 6.61
CA GLY A 82 -26.75 -16.40 6.23
C GLY A 82 -26.20 -16.09 4.85
N HIS A 83 -27.08 -16.01 3.86
CA HIS A 83 -26.73 -15.68 2.48
C HIS A 83 -26.00 -14.34 2.35
N MET A 84 -26.50 -13.29 3.00
CA MET A 84 -25.82 -11.99 3.03
C MET A 84 -24.42 -12.07 3.63
N VAL A 85 -24.25 -12.78 4.75
CA VAL A 85 -22.96 -12.91 5.43
C VAL A 85 -21.98 -13.77 4.61
N ASP A 86 -22.46 -14.84 4.00
CA ASP A 86 -21.64 -15.72 3.15
C ASP A 86 -21.18 -14.97 1.89
N PHE A 87 -22.06 -14.18 1.26
CA PHE A 87 -21.68 -13.33 0.13
C PHE A 87 -20.71 -12.22 0.51
N ILE A 88 -20.91 -11.57 1.66
CA ILE A 88 -19.91 -10.63 2.18
C ILE A 88 -18.58 -11.36 2.31
N GLN A 89 -18.53 -12.57 2.87
CA GLN A 89 -17.26 -13.30 3.00
C GLN A 89 -16.64 -13.72 1.66
N GLU A 90 -17.46 -14.07 0.67
CA GLU A 90 -16.99 -14.49 -0.65
C GLU A 90 -16.49 -13.31 -1.51
N LYS A 91 -17.21 -12.19 -1.50
CA LYS A 91 -16.90 -11.02 -2.34
C LYS A 91 -16.01 -9.98 -1.67
N SER A 92 -15.94 -9.97 -0.34
CA SER A 92 -15.31 -8.87 0.39
C SER A 92 -13.80 -8.75 0.23
N PRO A 93 -12.99 -9.82 0.27
CA PRO A 93 -11.56 -9.59 0.35
C PRO A 93 -10.91 -9.74 -1.02
N ILE A 94 -10.11 -8.74 -1.42
CA ILE A 94 -9.18 -8.84 -2.55
C ILE A 94 -8.31 -10.12 -2.40
N ILE A 95 -8.04 -10.54 -1.15
CA ILE A 95 -7.39 -11.81 -0.80
C ILE A 95 -8.40 -12.79 -0.21
N ARG A 96 -8.82 -13.79 -0.99
CA ARG A 96 -9.82 -14.80 -0.57
C ARG A 96 -9.31 -15.64 0.61
N LEU A 97 -10.04 -15.64 1.72
CA LEU A 97 -9.76 -16.52 2.87
C LEU A 97 -10.65 -17.78 2.83
N PRO A 98 -10.16 -18.91 3.39
CA PRO A 98 -10.99 -20.06 3.72
C PRO A 98 -12.19 -19.67 4.61
N GLN A 99 -13.35 -20.30 4.41
CA GLN A 99 -14.60 -19.90 5.08
C GLN A 99 -14.52 -19.92 6.62
N ASN A 100 -13.86 -20.93 7.19
CA ASN A 100 -13.66 -21.03 8.64
C ASN A 100 -12.91 -19.82 9.20
N LEU A 101 -11.89 -19.33 8.50
CA LEU A 101 -11.12 -18.15 8.88
C LEU A 101 -11.90 -16.85 8.63
N GLY A 102 -12.57 -16.75 7.47
CA GLY A 102 -13.39 -15.59 7.11
C GLY A 102 -14.49 -15.30 8.11
N ARG A 103 -15.12 -16.35 8.68
CA ARG A 103 -16.13 -16.20 9.75
C ARG A 103 -15.54 -15.57 11.02
N ILE A 104 -14.36 -16.00 11.45
CA ILE A 104 -13.72 -15.46 12.66
C ILE A 104 -13.31 -14.00 12.43
N VAL A 105 -12.71 -13.69 11.27
CA VAL A 105 -12.38 -12.31 10.87
C VAL A 105 -13.65 -11.43 10.84
N TYR A 106 -14.76 -11.94 10.29
CA TYR A 106 -16.04 -11.23 10.32
C TYR A 106 -16.51 -10.91 11.74
N HIS A 107 -16.33 -11.83 12.70
CA HIS A 107 -16.64 -11.58 14.10
C HIS A 107 -15.73 -10.56 14.76
N ILE A 108 -14.45 -10.46 14.35
CA ILE A 108 -13.55 -9.39 14.80
C ILE A 108 -14.10 -8.03 14.37
N PHE A 109 -14.42 -7.85 13.09
CA PHE A 109 -14.98 -6.60 12.57
C PHE A 109 -16.33 -6.26 13.21
N LYS A 110 -17.24 -7.23 13.28
CA LYS A 110 -18.59 -7.03 13.82
C LYS A 110 -18.57 -6.58 15.29
N ASN A 111 -17.64 -7.11 16.08
CA ASN A 111 -17.50 -6.78 17.50
C ASN A 111 -16.53 -5.62 17.76
N ASN A 112 -16.03 -4.93 16.71
CA ASN A 112 -15.03 -3.86 16.82
C ASN A 112 -13.77 -4.29 17.60
N LEU A 113 -13.32 -5.52 17.38
CA LEU A 113 -12.11 -6.07 17.97
C LEU A 113 -10.85 -5.80 17.12
N ASP A 114 -11.01 -5.08 16.01
CA ASP A 114 -9.89 -4.72 15.14
C ASP A 114 -8.93 -3.79 15.89
N GLY A 115 -7.64 -4.13 15.91
CA GLY A 115 -6.62 -3.40 16.67
C GLY A 115 -6.55 -3.70 18.17
N GLN A 116 -7.40 -4.58 18.72
CA GLN A 116 -7.29 -5.03 20.11
C GLN A 116 -6.15 -6.03 20.32
N SER A 117 -5.78 -6.24 21.59
CA SER A 117 -4.75 -7.22 21.93
C SER A 117 -5.20 -8.64 21.59
N ARG A 118 -4.25 -9.50 21.21
CA ARG A 118 -4.51 -10.92 20.88
C ARG A 118 -5.23 -11.66 22.03
N ASN A 119 -4.92 -11.30 23.27
CA ASN A 119 -5.57 -11.85 24.47
C ASN A 119 -7.06 -11.47 24.56
N GLN A 120 -7.40 -10.20 24.33
CA GLN A 120 -8.79 -9.74 24.33
C GLN A 120 -9.60 -10.39 23.20
N VAL A 121 -9.01 -10.53 22.02
CA VAL A 121 -9.64 -11.23 20.89
C VAL A 121 -9.90 -12.70 21.23
N ALA A 122 -8.92 -13.38 21.84
CA ALA A 122 -9.03 -14.77 22.27
C ALA A 122 -10.15 -14.98 23.30
N GLU A 123 -10.20 -14.12 24.33
CA GLU A 123 -11.20 -14.16 25.40
C GLU A 123 -12.61 -13.88 24.86
N HIS A 124 -12.76 -12.84 24.03
CA HIS A 124 -14.07 -12.43 23.53
C HIS A 124 -14.67 -13.45 22.54
N LEU A 125 -13.81 -14.13 21.76
CA LEU A 125 -14.26 -15.12 20.76
C LEU A 125 -14.19 -16.56 21.27
N GLY A 126 -13.62 -16.81 22.46
CA GLY A 126 -13.45 -18.15 23.03
C GLY A 126 -12.51 -19.04 22.21
N ILE A 127 -11.46 -18.47 21.62
CA ILE A 127 -10.48 -19.18 20.78
C ILE A 127 -9.10 -19.24 21.43
N SER A 128 -8.22 -20.13 20.95
CA SER A 128 -6.84 -20.20 21.44
C SER A 128 -6.06 -18.93 21.10
N LEU A 129 -5.05 -18.59 21.91
CA LEU A 129 -4.20 -17.42 21.68
C LEU A 129 -3.46 -17.49 20.35
N GLU A 130 -3.03 -18.69 19.94
CA GLU A 130 -2.41 -18.93 18.62
C GLU A 130 -3.38 -18.61 17.48
N LYS A 131 -4.63 -19.04 17.59
CA LYS A 131 -5.65 -18.77 16.58
C LYS A 131 -6.02 -17.28 16.55
N ALA A 132 -6.09 -16.63 17.71
CA ALA A 132 -6.29 -15.19 17.77
C ALA A 132 -5.15 -14.44 17.08
N ALA A 133 -3.89 -14.83 17.31
CA ALA A 133 -2.74 -14.24 16.64
C ALA A 133 -2.85 -14.37 15.11
N GLU A 134 -3.10 -15.57 14.61
CA GLU A 134 -3.28 -15.83 13.17
C GLU A 134 -4.39 -14.96 12.57
N VAL A 135 -5.58 -14.96 13.18
CA VAL A 135 -6.75 -14.27 12.63
C VAL A 135 -6.61 -12.74 12.74
N THR A 136 -5.95 -12.21 13.76
CA THR A 136 -5.66 -10.78 13.87
C THR A 136 -4.71 -10.31 12.76
N GLU A 137 -3.67 -11.09 12.42
CA GLU A 137 -2.81 -10.76 11.27
C GLU A 137 -3.58 -10.85 9.95
N LEU A 138 -4.42 -11.87 9.77
CA LEU A 138 -5.27 -11.99 8.59
C LEU A 138 -6.28 -10.83 8.47
N SER A 139 -6.83 -10.33 9.58
CA SER A 139 -7.71 -9.15 9.61
C SER A 139 -6.98 -7.93 9.06
N ARG A 140 -5.72 -7.71 9.45
CA ARG A 140 -4.89 -6.61 8.95
C ARG A 140 -4.65 -6.70 7.46
N LEU A 141 -4.38 -7.89 6.93
CA LEU A 141 -4.16 -8.11 5.50
C LEU A 141 -5.43 -7.82 4.66
N GLN A 142 -6.63 -7.89 5.26
CA GLN A 142 -7.86 -7.51 4.56
C GLN A 142 -8.09 -5.99 4.50
N THR A 143 -7.42 -5.21 5.34
CA THR A 143 -7.52 -3.73 5.34
C THR A 143 -6.56 -3.17 4.29
N ILE A 144 -6.92 -3.34 3.02
CA ILE A 144 -6.13 -2.90 1.88
C ILE A 144 -6.39 -1.41 1.64
N LYS A 145 -5.31 -0.65 1.43
CA LYS A 145 -5.37 0.76 1.03
C LYS A 145 -5.19 0.85 -0.48
N SER A 146 -5.97 1.69 -1.14
CA SER A 146 -5.79 1.96 -2.56
C SER A 146 -4.47 2.68 -2.77
N LEU A 147 -3.72 2.31 -3.81
CA LEU A 147 -2.51 3.03 -4.20
C LEU A 147 -2.84 4.44 -4.71
N ASN A 148 -4.01 4.61 -5.34
CA ASN A 148 -4.50 5.90 -5.80
C ASN A 148 -5.16 6.71 -4.67
N GLN A 149 -5.06 6.24 -3.41
CA GLN A 149 -5.58 7.00 -2.28
C GLN A 149 -4.76 8.28 -2.13
N SER A 150 -5.43 9.43 -2.22
CA SER A 150 -4.77 10.72 -1.99
C SER A 150 -4.27 10.83 -0.55
N VAL A 151 -3.02 11.27 -0.42
CA VAL A 151 -2.34 11.59 0.82
C VAL A 151 -2.34 13.11 0.93
N ILE A 152 -3.22 13.63 1.79
CA ILE A 152 -3.26 15.06 2.08
C ILE A 152 -2.00 15.38 2.90
N SER A 153 -0.99 15.94 2.24
CA SER A 153 0.12 16.60 2.93
C SER A 153 -0.25 18.07 3.12
N SER A 154 -0.01 18.62 4.30
CA SER A 154 -0.28 20.03 4.64
C SER A 154 0.54 21.05 3.85
N PHE A 155 1.27 20.61 2.82
CA PHE A 155 2.25 21.41 2.08
C PHE A 155 2.04 21.40 0.55
N ASP A 156 1.05 20.67 0.02
CA ASP A 156 0.83 20.57 -1.42
C ASP A 156 -0.68 20.60 -1.76
N GLU A 157 -1.13 21.59 -2.54
CA GLU A 157 -2.51 21.67 -3.05
C GLU A 157 -2.79 20.60 -4.12
N SER A 158 -1.73 20.05 -4.71
CA SER A 158 -1.78 18.92 -5.64
C SER A 158 -1.61 17.62 -4.85
N GLY A 159 -2.66 17.15 -4.19
CA GLY A 159 -2.58 15.99 -3.30
C GLY A 159 -1.87 14.80 -3.94
N SER A 160 -0.77 14.35 -3.34
CA SER A 160 0.00 13.19 -3.80
C SER A 160 -0.79 11.89 -3.59
N GLU A 161 -0.49 10.83 -4.35
CA GLU A 161 -1.10 9.52 -4.17
C GLU A 161 -0.19 8.59 -3.34
N LEU A 162 -0.77 7.56 -2.73
CA LEU A 162 -0.01 6.57 -1.95
C LEU A 162 1.01 5.82 -2.84
N LEU A 163 0.70 5.67 -4.13
CA LEU A 163 1.57 5.13 -5.17
C LEU A 163 2.91 5.89 -5.26
N ASP A 164 2.90 7.22 -5.12
CA ASP A 164 4.09 8.07 -5.28
C ASP A 164 5.16 7.79 -4.21
N PHE A 165 4.76 7.19 -3.09
CA PHE A 165 5.65 6.82 -1.99
C PHE A 165 6.23 5.40 -2.13
N ILE A 166 5.73 4.62 -3.08
CA ILE A 166 6.24 3.27 -3.36
C ILE A 166 7.39 3.38 -4.35
N LYS A 167 8.61 3.04 -3.91
CA LYS A 167 9.78 3.03 -4.78
C LYS A 167 9.61 1.98 -5.87
N SER A 168 9.45 2.39 -7.13
CA SER A 168 9.64 1.49 -8.26
C SER A 168 11.12 1.08 -8.33
N HIS A 169 11.37 -0.21 -8.47
CA HIS A 169 12.66 -0.71 -8.94
C HIS A 169 12.51 -0.92 -10.44
N ASP A 170 12.36 0.17 -11.18
CA ASP A 170 12.42 0.08 -12.63
C ASP A 170 13.84 -0.35 -13.00
N ASP A 171 13.98 -1.60 -13.43
CA ASP A 171 15.24 -2.13 -13.90
C ASP A 171 15.52 -1.56 -15.29
N LEU A 172 16.09 -0.35 -15.32
CA LEU A 172 16.50 0.31 -16.55
C LEU A 172 17.73 -0.36 -17.21
N SER A 173 18.25 -1.46 -16.65
CA SER A 173 19.41 -2.17 -17.18
C SER A 173 19.21 -2.59 -18.64
N GLU A 174 17.99 -2.93 -19.04
CA GLU A 174 17.67 -3.32 -20.42
C GLU A 174 18.01 -2.21 -21.44
N ILE A 175 17.77 -0.94 -21.10
CA ILE A 175 18.08 0.21 -21.96
C ILE A 175 19.59 0.36 -22.11
N PHE A 176 20.35 0.21 -21.03
CA PHE A 176 21.80 0.32 -21.06
C PHE A 176 22.47 -0.86 -21.78
N VAL A 177 21.93 -2.08 -21.60
CA VAL A 177 22.40 -3.29 -22.29
C VAL A 177 22.14 -3.19 -23.78
N THR A 178 20.94 -2.78 -24.21
CA THR A 178 20.61 -2.60 -25.63
C THR A 178 21.45 -1.52 -26.30
N GLN A 179 21.68 -0.39 -25.62
CA GLN A 179 22.59 0.66 -26.11
C GLN A 179 24.02 0.13 -26.28
N PHE A 180 24.53 -0.64 -25.32
CA PHE A 180 25.86 -1.26 -25.42
C PHE A 180 25.93 -2.27 -26.57
N MET A 181 24.92 -3.13 -26.72
CA MET A 181 24.86 -4.10 -27.83
C MET A 181 24.99 -3.39 -29.17
N ASN A 182 24.32 -2.24 -29.38
CA ASN A 182 24.40 -1.48 -30.63
C ASN A 182 25.80 -0.88 -30.94
N THR A 183 26.71 -0.81 -29.96
CA THR A 183 28.09 -0.36 -30.19
C THR A 183 29.02 -1.48 -30.66
N LEU A 184 28.58 -2.74 -30.55
CA LEU A 184 29.35 -3.93 -30.91
C LEU A 184 29.15 -4.30 -32.37
N ASN A 185 30.14 -4.97 -32.96
CA ASN A 185 30.02 -5.50 -34.31
C ASN A 185 29.02 -6.67 -34.34
N PRO A 186 28.37 -6.99 -35.49
CA PRO A 186 27.37 -8.06 -35.56
C PRO A 186 27.83 -9.43 -35.03
N LYS A 187 29.10 -9.79 -35.28
CA LYS A 187 29.72 -11.01 -34.74
C LYS A 187 29.89 -10.96 -33.21
N GLU A 188 30.25 -9.80 -32.68
CA GLU A 188 30.42 -9.60 -31.24
C GLU A 188 29.07 -9.59 -30.50
N GLN A 189 28.03 -9.00 -31.11
CA GLN A 189 26.66 -9.04 -30.60
C GLN A 189 26.14 -10.47 -30.52
N GLU A 190 26.32 -11.25 -31.59
CA GLU A 190 25.90 -12.65 -31.62
C GLU A 190 26.64 -13.48 -30.56
N ALA A 191 27.97 -13.33 -30.46
CA ALA A 191 28.76 -14.01 -29.43
C ALA A 191 28.33 -13.61 -28.00
N LEU A 192 28.12 -12.32 -27.73
CA LEU A 192 27.67 -11.84 -26.42
C LEU A 192 26.26 -12.34 -26.08
N SER A 193 25.35 -12.38 -27.06
CA SER A 193 24.00 -12.92 -26.87
C SER A 193 24.01 -14.40 -26.49
N LEU A 194 24.91 -15.20 -27.09
CA LEU A 194 25.07 -16.61 -26.79
C LEU A 194 25.74 -16.82 -25.41
N LEU A 195 26.70 -15.97 -25.03
CA LEU A 195 27.26 -15.97 -23.68
C LEU A 195 26.21 -15.65 -22.62
N MET A 196 25.34 -14.65 -22.87
CA MET A 196 24.24 -14.29 -21.97
C MET A 196 23.19 -15.41 -21.82
N GLN A 197 23.02 -16.24 -22.86
CA GLN A 197 22.18 -17.43 -22.82
C GLN A 197 22.85 -18.62 -22.10
N GLY A 198 24.11 -18.48 -21.67
CA GLY A 198 24.85 -19.48 -20.91
C GLY A 198 25.62 -20.51 -21.75
N PHE A 199 25.77 -20.29 -23.06
CA PHE A 199 26.57 -21.18 -23.91
C PHE A 199 28.06 -21.08 -23.59
N ARG A 200 28.76 -22.22 -23.68
CA ARG A 200 30.22 -22.26 -23.48
C ARG A 200 30.96 -21.83 -24.74
N GLU A 201 32.18 -21.32 -24.61
CA GLU A 201 33.00 -20.82 -25.73
C GLU A 201 33.14 -21.82 -26.89
N TYR A 202 33.26 -23.12 -26.60
CA TYR A 202 33.36 -24.16 -27.65
C TYR A 202 32.02 -24.37 -28.39
N GLU A 203 30.88 -24.15 -27.74
CA GLU A 203 29.55 -24.27 -28.34
C GLU A 203 29.26 -23.06 -29.23
N ILE A 204 29.71 -21.88 -28.81
CA ILE A 204 29.66 -20.64 -29.57
C ILE A 204 30.53 -20.78 -30.83
N ALA A 205 31.76 -21.27 -30.69
CA ALA A 205 32.66 -21.51 -31.82
C ALA A 205 32.04 -22.44 -32.87
N ARG A 206 31.40 -23.52 -32.41
CA ARG A 206 30.70 -24.48 -33.28
C ARG A 206 29.48 -23.88 -33.99
N ARG A 207 28.76 -22.97 -33.33
CA ARG A 207 27.53 -22.35 -33.85
C ARG A 207 27.84 -21.22 -34.84
N MET A 208 28.89 -20.46 -34.56
CA MET A 208 29.37 -19.36 -35.39
C MET A 208 30.33 -19.81 -36.50
N SER A 209 30.65 -21.12 -36.57
CA SER A 209 31.59 -21.72 -37.53
C SER A 209 32.96 -21.05 -37.55
N ILE A 210 33.48 -20.74 -36.36
CA ILE A 210 34.79 -20.10 -36.14
C ILE A 210 35.64 -20.93 -35.17
N PHE A 211 36.94 -20.67 -35.13
CA PHE A 211 37.84 -21.38 -34.22
C PHE A 211 37.61 -20.98 -32.77
N ARG A 212 37.85 -21.90 -31.85
CA ARG A 212 37.70 -21.65 -30.40
C ARG A 212 38.60 -20.51 -29.92
N GLU A 213 39.80 -20.41 -30.48
CA GLU A 213 40.74 -19.33 -30.15
C GLU A 213 40.19 -17.95 -30.54
N GLU A 214 39.51 -17.85 -31.68
CA GLU A 214 38.88 -16.60 -32.14
C GLU A 214 37.72 -16.18 -31.23
N VAL A 215 36.93 -17.14 -30.72
CA VAL A 215 35.88 -16.86 -29.72
C VAL A 215 36.49 -16.40 -28.42
N ALA A 216 37.57 -17.04 -27.95
CA ALA A 216 38.23 -16.67 -26.70
C ALA A 216 38.83 -15.24 -26.78
N GLU A 217 39.42 -14.87 -27.91
CA GLU A 217 39.91 -13.51 -28.16
C GLU A 217 38.75 -12.50 -28.16
N MET A 218 37.66 -12.82 -28.85
CA MET A 218 36.45 -11.98 -28.90
C MET A 218 35.83 -11.80 -27.51
N VAL A 219 35.75 -12.85 -26.68
CA VAL A 219 35.26 -12.76 -25.30
C VAL A 219 36.15 -11.83 -24.47
N GLN A 220 37.47 -11.91 -24.61
CA GLN A 220 38.40 -11.02 -23.90
C GLN A 220 38.24 -9.56 -24.32
N GLU A 221 38.04 -9.29 -25.62
CA GLU A 221 37.75 -7.94 -26.11
C GLU A 221 36.40 -7.43 -25.61
N LEU A 222 35.36 -8.25 -25.66
CA LEU A 222 34.03 -7.94 -25.12
C LEU A 222 34.11 -7.58 -23.64
N GLN A 223 34.84 -8.35 -22.83
CA GLN A 223 35.05 -8.06 -21.41
C GLN A 223 35.74 -6.70 -21.20
N LYS A 224 36.72 -6.34 -22.03
CA LYS A 224 37.36 -5.02 -21.98
C LYS A 224 36.40 -3.90 -22.35
N LYS A 225 35.59 -4.09 -23.41
CA LYS A 225 34.58 -3.11 -23.87
C LYS A 225 33.48 -2.91 -22.82
N VAL A 226 33.00 -3.99 -22.20
CA VAL A 226 32.03 -3.94 -21.08
C VAL A 226 32.65 -3.20 -19.88
N ALA A 227 33.86 -3.54 -19.48
CA ALA A 227 34.55 -2.89 -18.37
C ALA A 227 34.73 -1.38 -18.61
N LEU A 228 35.06 -0.97 -19.82
CA LEU A 228 35.22 0.44 -20.20
C LEU A 228 33.87 1.18 -20.26
N HIS A 229 32.85 0.56 -20.86
CA HIS A 229 31.53 1.17 -21.05
C HIS A 229 30.76 1.33 -19.72
N PHE A 230 30.86 0.34 -18.84
CA PHE A 230 30.17 0.34 -17.54
C PHE A 230 31.06 0.76 -16.36
N GLY A 231 32.35 1.05 -16.59
CA GLY A 231 33.29 1.49 -15.56
C GLY A 231 33.58 0.44 -14.49
N ILE A 232 33.60 -0.85 -14.87
CA ILE A 232 33.87 -1.97 -13.96
C ILE A 232 35.38 -2.20 -13.92
N GLU A 233 36.04 -1.86 -12.81
CA GLU A 233 37.44 -2.25 -12.58
C GLU A 233 37.52 -3.77 -12.33
N ARG A 234 38.51 -4.44 -12.93
CA ARG A 234 38.74 -5.88 -12.72
C ARG A 234 39.02 -6.15 -11.24
N GLY A 235 38.12 -6.85 -10.55
CA GLY A 235 38.36 -7.36 -9.19
C GLY A 235 37.17 -7.34 -8.22
N SER A 236 36.03 -6.72 -8.57
CA SER A 236 34.85 -6.73 -7.69
C SER A 236 33.89 -7.87 -8.05
N GLU A 237 34.29 -9.12 -7.78
CA GLU A 237 33.31 -10.19 -7.64
C GLU A 237 32.54 -9.96 -6.33
N GLY A 238 31.22 -9.75 -6.43
CA GLY A 238 30.32 -9.85 -5.28
C GLY A 238 29.81 -8.54 -4.66
N GLU A 239 30.40 -7.38 -4.94
CA GLU A 239 29.72 -6.09 -4.71
C GLU A 239 28.87 -5.78 -5.95
N GLY A 240 27.76 -6.51 -6.05
CA GLY A 240 26.79 -6.38 -7.13
C GLY A 240 26.37 -4.93 -7.34
N LEU A 241 25.83 -4.66 -8.54
CA LEU A 241 25.21 -3.43 -9.05
C LEU A 241 24.49 -2.55 -7.99
N GLN A 242 25.21 -2.05 -7.00
CA GLN A 242 24.73 -1.09 -6.04
C GLN A 242 24.78 0.24 -6.77
N LYS A 243 23.72 0.46 -7.57
CA LYS A 243 23.15 1.78 -7.91
C LYS A 243 24.21 2.89 -7.91
N LYS A 244 25.22 2.81 -8.78
CA LYS A 244 26.05 3.98 -9.10
C LYS A 244 25.28 4.80 -10.13
N PHE A 245 24.12 5.35 -9.72
CA PHE A 245 23.47 6.39 -10.51
C PHE A 245 24.40 7.59 -10.54
N ASN A 246 24.87 7.93 -11.73
CA ASN A 246 25.86 8.96 -11.92
C ASN A 246 25.13 10.29 -12.14
N VAL A 247 24.99 11.14 -11.11
CA VAL A 247 24.45 12.50 -11.31
C VAL A 247 25.47 13.32 -12.10
N THR A 248 25.05 13.94 -13.21
CA THR A 248 25.91 14.84 -13.99
C THR A 248 25.95 16.23 -13.35
N LYS A 249 26.96 17.04 -13.69
CA LYS A 249 27.09 18.42 -13.17
C LYS A 249 25.87 19.26 -13.55
N GLU A 250 25.36 19.11 -14.77
CA GLU A 250 24.19 19.84 -15.27
C GLU A 250 22.92 19.45 -14.50
N GLN A 251 22.67 18.15 -14.31
CA GLN A 251 21.52 17.66 -13.54
C GLN A 251 21.55 18.12 -12.08
N TYR A 252 22.73 18.14 -11.47
CA TYR A 252 22.91 18.68 -10.12
C TYR A 252 22.57 20.18 -10.05
N MET A 253 23.06 20.98 -11.00
CA MET A 253 22.83 22.42 -11.03
C MET A 253 21.36 22.77 -11.29
N ASP A 254 20.69 22.05 -12.18
CA ASP A 254 19.25 22.20 -12.45
C ASP A 254 18.39 21.93 -11.22
N LEU A 255 18.72 20.88 -10.47
CA LEU A 255 18.00 20.54 -9.23
C LEU A 255 18.29 21.55 -8.12
N ARG A 256 19.52 22.06 -8.04
CA ARG A 256 19.84 23.17 -7.13
C ARG A 256 19.11 24.46 -7.49
N ALA A 257 18.96 24.77 -8.78
CA ALA A 257 18.18 25.92 -9.25
C ALA A 257 16.69 25.78 -8.92
N LYS A 258 16.18 24.55 -8.91
CA LYS A 258 14.82 24.20 -8.45
C LYS A 258 14.66 24.12 -6.92
N GLY A 259 15.71 24.44 -6.16
CA GLY A 259 15.66 24.53 -4.69
C GLY A 259 15.88 23.20 -3.95
N PHE A 260 16.28 22.12 -4.61
CA PHE A 260 16.54 20.84 -3.93
C PHE A 260 17.81 20.90 -3.08
N THR A 261 17.78 20.31 -1.88
CA THR A 261 18.95 20.20 -0.99
C THR A 261 19.89 19.08 -1.44
N ASP A 262 21.16 19.16 -1.05
CA ASP A 262 22.17 18.16 -1.45
C ASP A 262 21.80 16.75 -0.97
N ALA A 263 21.25 16.62 0.24
CA ALA A 263 20.78 15.34 0.78
C ALA A 263 19.62 14.76 -0.07
N ARG A 264 18.69 15.62 -0.50
CA ARG A 264 17.54 15.21 -1.32
C ARG A 264 17.96 14.89 -2.75
N ILE A 265 18.98 15.55 -3.27
CA ILE A 265 19.61 15.23 -4.55
C ILE A 265 20.35 13.89 -4.43
N ALA A 266 21.13 13.67 -3.37
CA ALA A 266 21.83 12.43 -3.11
C ALA A 266 20.86 11.25 -3.01
N GLU A 267 19.79 11.40 -2.23
CA GLU A 267 18.71 10.41 -2.08
C GLU A 267 18.01 10.13 -3.42
N ARG A 268 17.70 11.17 -4.20
CA ARG A 268 17.03 11.05 -5.51
C ARG A 268 17.85 10.24 -6.51
N PHE A 269 19.18 10.35 -6.45
CA PHE A 269 20.09 9.54 -7.27
C PHE A 269 20.62 8.32 -6.52
N GLY A 270 20.01 7.89 -5.42
CA GLY A 270 20.41 6.68 -4.69
C GLY A 270 21.89 6.66 -4.28
N MET A 271 22.51 7.83 -4.08
CA MET A 271 23.90 7.97 -3.69
C MET A 271 24.00 8.50 -2.25
N GLY A 272 25.06 8.12 -1.54
CA GLY A 272 25.32 8.68 -0.21
C GLY A 272 25.88 10.10 -0.28
N ASP A 273 25.66 10.89 0.77
CA ASP A 273 26.12 12.29 0.88
C ASP A 273 27.64 12.45 0.64
N SER A 274 28.44 11.47 1.09
CA SER A 274 29.89 11.44 0.89
C SER A 274 30.26 11.27 -0.60
N ALA A 275 29.47 10.52 -1.36
CA ALA A 275 29.67 10.33 -2.80
C ALA A 275 29.34 11.61 -3.57
N LEU A 276 28.23 12.28 -3.23
CA LEU A 276 27.87 13.57 -3.82
C LEU A 276 28.92 14.65 -3.50
N TYR A 277 29.44 14.67 -2.26
CA TYR A 277 30.50 15.59 -1.86
C TYR A 277 31.79 15.42 -2.68
N LYS A 278 32.25 14.17 -2.88
CA LYS A 278 33.42 13.88 -3.73
C LYS A 278 33.18 14.35 -5.17
N ARG A 279 31.97 14.18 -5.70
CA ARG A 279 31.57 14.63 -7.05
C ARG A 279 31.59 16.15 -7.17
N LYS A 280 30.99 16.86 -6.21
CA LYS A 280 31.02 18.32 -6.13
C LYS A 280 32.44 18.85 -6.07
N LYS A 281 33.35 18.17 -5.37
CA LYS A 281 34.78 18.50 -5.35
C LYS A 281 35.42 18.36 -6.73
N THR A 282 35.12 17.28 -7.47
CA THR A 282 35.58 17.10 -8.87
C THR A 282 35.02 18.18 -9.82
N TRP A 283 33.83 18.70 -9.54
CA TRP A 283 33.19 19.76 -10.33
C TRP A 283 33.61 21.19 -9.96
N GLY A 284 34.46 21.35 -8.93
CA GLY A 284 34.88 22.65 -8.40
C GLY A 284 33.81 23.38 -7.57
N LEU A 285 32.79 22.66 -7.07
CA LEU A 285 31.64 23.21 -6.33
C LEU A 285 31.79 23.11 -4.80
N VAL A 286 33.00 22.87 -4.29
CA VAL A 286 33.32 22.83 -2.86
C VAL A 286 34.50 23.76 -2.60
N GLU A 287 34.28 24.82 -1.81
CA GLU A 287 35.33 25.75 -1.42
C GLU A 287 36.34 25.09 -0.46
N SER A 288 37.63 25.29 -0.73
CA SER A 288 38.73 24.85 0.11
C SER A 288 38.77 25.62 1.43
N LYS A 289 38.46 24.92 2.54
CA LYS A 289 38.69 25.25 3.96
C LYS A 289 38.94 26.74 4.29
N VAL A 290 37.90 27.42 4.74
CA VAL A 290 37.95 28.76 5.33
C VAL A 290 38.67 28.75 6.70
N THR A 291 39.55 29.74 6.89
CA THR A 291 40.42 29.99 8.04
C THR A 291 39.69 30.34 9.34
N LYS A 292 40.33 30.04 10.48
CA LYS A 292 39.88 30.19 11.90
C LYS A 292 39.19 31.52 12.30
N LYS A 293 39.20 32.57 11.48
CA LYS A 293 38.68 33.90 11.82
C LYS A 293 37.14 34.00 11.72
N GLU A 294 36.50 33.34 10.75
CA GLU A 294 35.03 33.34 10.60
C GLU A 294 34.30 32.43 11.61
N LYS A 295 35.01 31.50 12.26
CA LYS A 295 34.43 30.61 13.27
C LYS A 295 34.10 31.35 14.57
N ALA A 296 34.77 32.47 14.84
CA ALA A 296 34.51 33.32 15.99
C ALA A 296 33.27 34.21 15.78
N GLU A 297 33.07 34.74 14.56
CA GLU A 297 31.92 35.60 14.25
C GLU A 297 30.61 34.80 14.20
N ARG A 298 30.61 33.59 13.63
CA ARG A 298 29.40 32.73 13.59
C ARG A 298 28.98 32.19 14.95
N SER A 299 29.89 32.09 15.94
CA SER A 299 29.50 31.64 17.29
C SER A 299 28.78 32.74 18.08
N ALA A 300 29.09 34.01 17.81
CA ALA A 300 28.38 35.16 18.39
C ALA A 300 26.95 35.26 17.86
N THR A 301 26.75 35.14 16.55
CA THR A 301 25.42 35.21 15.92
C THR A 301 24.52 34.02 16.32
N SER A 302 25.12 32.84 16.53
CA SER A 302 24.38 31.64 16.97
C SER A 302 23.92 31.74 18.44
N SER A 303 24.61 32.53 19.27
CA SER A 303 24.20 32.79 20.65
C SER A 303 22.99 33.73 20.71
N GLU A 304 22.98 34.79 19.89
CA GLU A 304 21.89 35.76 19.82
C GLU A 304 20.60 35.12 19.27
N ILE A 305 20.70 34.31 18.21
CA ILE A 305 19.56 33.58 17.63
C ILE A 305 18.95 32.58 18.64
N ASN A 306 19.78 31.90 19.44
CA ASN A 306 19.28 31.00 20.47
C ASN A 306 18.60 31.74 21.62
N GLN A 307 19.04 32.95 21.93
CA GLN A 307 18.43 33.79 22.97
C GLN A 307 17.06 34.33 22.52
N GLU A 308 16.94 34.79 21.28
CA GLU A 308 15.65 35.17 20.68
C GLU A 308 14.68 33.98 20.55
N ALA A 309 15.18 32.80 20.13
CA ALA A 309 14.37 31.58 20.05
C ALA A 309 13.83 31.16 21.43
N GLY A 310 14.59 31.36 22.51
CA GLY A 310 14.14 31.12 23.88
C GLY A 310 12.99 32.05 24.30
N ILE A 311 13.10 33.34 23.97
CA ILE A 311 12.06 34.34 24.27
C ILE A 311 10.77 34.03 23.49
N LEU A 312 10.87 33.62 22.23
CA LEU A 312 9.72 33.27 21.41
C LEU A 312 9.02 32.00 21.92
N ARG A 313 9.76 30.99 22.38
CA ARG A 313 9.18 29.79 23.01
C ARG A 313 8.43 30.11 24.30
N SER A 314 8.97 31.01 25.13
CA SER A 314 8.27 31.49 26.33
C SER A 314 6.96 32.19 25.99
N LYS A 315 6.97 33.08 24.98
CA LYS A 315 5.74 33.77 24.54
C LYS A 315 4.71 32.81 23.93
N LEU A 316 5.16 31.77 23.24
CA LEU A 316 4.26 30.75 22.68
C LEU A 316 3.56 29.96 23.80
N ALA A 317 4.29 29.56 24.84
CA ALA A 317 3.71 28.87 26.00
C ALA A 317 2.65 29.72 26.73
N ASP A 318 2.88 31.03 26.86
CA ASP A 318 1.89 31.95 27.44
C ASP A 318 0.61 32.07 26.58
N VAL A 319 0.75 32.01 25.26
CA VAL A 319 -0.40 32.05 24.33
C VAL A 319 -1.18 30.73 24.38
N GLU A 320 -0.50 29.59 24.39
CA GLU A 320 -1.13 28.27 24.52
C GLU A 320 -1.90 28.13 25.83
N MET A 321 -1.35 28.64 26.94
CA MET A 321 -2.02 28.65 28.24
C MET A 321 -3.29 29.52 28.21
N LYS A 322 -3.24 30.72 27.59
CA LYS A 322 -4.42 31.58 27.42
C LYS A 322 -5.48 30.95 26.51
N LEU A 323 -5.06 30.26 25.45
CA LEU A 323 -5.97 29.55 24.55
C LEU A 323 -6.69 28.42 25.29
N SER A 324 -5.97 27.64 26.09
CA SER A 324 -6.56 26.59 26.93
C SER A 324 -7.55 27.14 27.96
N GLN A 325 -7.27 28.29 28.57
CA GLN A 325 -8.23 28.99 29.44
C GLN A 325 -9.50 29.40 28.68
N LEU A 326 -9.37 30.05 27.51
CA LEU A 326 -10.51 30.47 26.69
C LEU A 326 -11.35 29.29 26.19
N GLU A 327 -10.74 28.16 25.86
CA GLU A 327 -11.45 26.92 25.50
C GLU A 327 -12.23 26.35 26.69
N SER A 328 -11.66 26.41 27.89
CA SER A 328 -12.34 25.97 29.12
C SER A 328 -13.53 26.88 29.46
N GLU A 329 -13.38 28.19 29.32
CA GLU A 329 -14.45 29.18 29.53
C GLU A 329 -15.56 29.02 28.48
N ASN A 330 -15.21 28.84 27.20
CA ASN A 330 -16.19 28.54 26.16
C ASN A 330 -16.95 27.24 26.45
N ARG A 331 -16.27 26.21 26.94
CA ARG A 331 -16.91 24.94 27.31
C ARG A 331 -17.92 25.12 28.45
N LEU A 332 -17.57 25.90 29.48
CA LEU A 332 -18.48 26.24 30.58
C LEU A 332 -19.70 27.05 30.10
N LEU A 333 -19.50 28.00 29.19
CA LEU A 333 -20.58 28.75 28.56
C LEU A 333 -21.51 27.83 27.75
N TRP A 334 -20.95 26.87 27.00
CA TRP A 334 -21.74 25.88 26.26
C TRP A 334 -22.50 24.93 27.17
N ASP A 335 -21.93 24.53 28.31
CA ASP A 335 -22.61 23.70 29.31
C ASP A 335 -23.73 24.49 30.03
N MET A 336 -23.55 25.79 30.29
CA MET A 336 -24.63 26.68 30.76
C MET A 336 -25.75 26.83 29.73
N VAL A 337 -25.42 26.98 28.44
CA VAL A 337 -26.42 27.07 27.36
C VAL A 337 -27.22 25.76 27.23
N LYS A 338 -26.58 24.59 27.44
CA LYS A 338 -27.28 23.31 27.49
C LYS A 338 -28.24 23.23 28.68
N LEU A 339 -27.81 23.64 29.87
CA LEU A 339 -28.64 23.67 31.08
C LEU A 339 -29.87 24.59 30.93
N LEU A 340 -29.72 25.75 30.27
CA LEU A 340 -30.82 26.69 30.04
C LEU A 340 -31.80 26.25 28.93
N LYS A 341 -31.37 25.40 28.00
CA LYS A 341 -32.21 24.90 26.89
C LYS A 341 -33.02 23.65 27.22
N GLY A 342 -32.94 23.13 28.45
CA GLY A 342 -33.82 22.06 28.92
C GLY A 342 -33.81 20.80 28.04
N VAL A 343 -32.63 20.35 27.62
CA VAL A 343 -32.41 19.02 27.01
C VAL A 343 -31.53 18.19 27.93
#